data_AF-A0A367QTP4-F1
#
_entry.id   AF-A0A367QTP4-F1
#
_cell.length_a   1.000
_cell.length_b   1.000
_cell.length_c   1.000
_cell.angle_alpha   90.00
_cell.angle_beta   90.00
_cell.angle_gamma   90.00
#
_symmetry.space_group_name_H-M   'P 1'
#
loop_
_entity.id
_entity.type
_entity.pdbx_description
1 polymer ?
#
loop_
_entity_poly.entity_id
_entity_poly.type
_entity_poly.pdbx_seq_one_letter_code
_entity_poly.pdbx_strand_id
1 'polypeptide(L)'
;MKKHHFGASLKKIILLITSGGLLATLLVTAKAEAQVSQYRCEGDINGVPSQALVSVESLPSMDGPGRHVTVSGEIKNDYADYTFTGEMGGYVDIVSLTDGQRFRGAMNLTNNGFVLVSNPEYDGSGRGSGYYPFICSG
;
A
#
# COMPACT_ATOMS: atom_id res chain seq x y z
N MET A 1 -4.53 -0.60 35.52
CA MET A 1 -3.92 0.75 35.41
C MET A 1 -2.44 0.67 35.78
N LYS A 2 -1.52 0.74 34.81
CA LYS A 2 -0.25 1.50 34.87
C LYS A 2 0.51 1.32 33.54
N LYS A 3 0.94 2.45 33.01
CA LYS A 3 1.52 2.67 31.68
C LYS A 3 2.93 2.09 31.61
N HIS A 4 3.25 1.33 30.56
CA HIS A 4 4.63 1.12 30.14
C HIS A 4 4.89 2.00 28.92
N HIS A 5 5.68 3.05 29.16
CA HIS A 5 6.27 3.90 28.15
C HIS A 5 7.23 3.07 27.29
N PHE A 6 6.89 2.85 26.02
CA PHE A 6 7.87 2.52 24.99
C PHE A 6 7.80 3.59 23.91
N GLY A 7 8.38 4.75 24.22
CA GLY A 7 8.80 5.69 23.19
C GLY A 7 10.00 5.08 22.48
N ALA A 8 9.86 4.79 21.19
CA ALA A 8 10.99 4.48 20.32
C ALA A 8 11.91 5.69 20.32
N SER A 9 12.93 5.65 21.17
CA SER A 9 14.00 6.62 21.21
C SER A 9 14.72 6.55 19.86
N LEU A 10 14.62 7.61 19.06
CA LEU A 10 15.56 7.88 17.98
C LEU A 10 16.96 7.95 18.61
N LYS A 11 17.65 6.82 18.67
CA LYS A 11 19.05 6.79 19.12
C LYS A 11 19.88 7.42 18.00
N LYS A 12 20.13 8.72 18.12
CA LYS A 12 21.23 9.40 17.43
C LYS A 12 22.52 8.73 17.89
N ILE A 13 23.06 7.80 17.09
CA ILE A 13 24.38 7.22 17.33
C ILE A 13 25.40 8.26 16.85
N ILE A 14 25.94 9.02 17.78
CA ILE A 14 27.09 9.91 17.53
C ILE A 14 28.34 9.10 17.86
N LEU A 15 29.00 8.58 16.83
CA LEU A 15 30.28 7.91 16.98
C LEU A 15 31.38 8.99 17.03
N LEU A 16 31.87 9.32 18.23
CA LEU A 16 33.05 10.18 18.40
C LEU A 16 34.31 9.32 18.33
N ILE A 17 35.06 9.45 17.23
CA ILE A 17 36.40 8.86 17.10
C ILE A 17 37.40 9.89 17.65
N THR A 18 37.94 9.65 18.85
CA THR A 18 38.98 10.51 19.45
C THR A 18 40.35 9.88 19.28
N SER A 19 41.01 10.20 18.17
CA SER A 19 42.47 10.13 18.04
C SER A 19 42.93 11.37 17.28
N GLY A 20 43.85 12.13 17.89
CA GLY A 20 44.16 13.52 17.55
C GLY A 20 44.28 13.84 16.06
N GLY A 21 43.63 14.96 15.67
CA GLY A 21 43.68 15.52 14.33
C GLY A 21 42.37 15.35 13.57
N LEU A 22 41.62 16.47 13.44
CA LEU A 22 40.35 16.63 12.69
C LEU A 22 39.13 15.88 13.26
N LEU A 23 38.25 16.63 13.93
CA LEU A 23 36.90 16.19 14.29
C LEU A 23 36.03 16.21 13.02
N ALA A 24 36.03 15.13 12.25
CA ALA A 24 35.10 14.94 11.14
C ALA A 24 33.78 14.36 11.68
N THR A 25 32.80 15.23 11.95
CA THR A 25 31.44 14.80 12.31
C THR A 25 30.75 14.24 11.07
N LEU A 26 30.77 12.92 10.89
CA LEU A 26 30.03 12.27 9.83
C LEU A 26 28.55 12.20 10.23
N LEU A 27 27.73 13.16 9.78
CA LEU A 27 26.27 13.06 9.87
C LEU A 27 25.79 12.02 8.87
N VAL A 28 25.62 10.77 9.31
CA VAL A 28 24.87 9.77 8.56
C VAL A 28 23.39 10.07 8.76
N THR A 29 22.82 10.87 7.87
CA THR A 29 21.36 10.94 7.72
C THR A 29 20.90 9.65 7.08
N ALA A 30 20.48 8.68 7.88
CA ALA A 30 19.72 7.54 7.37
C ALA A 30 18.39 8.10 6.83
N LYS A 31 18.31 8.29 5.51
CA LYS A 31 17.04 8.52 4.83
C LYS A 31 16.25 7.23 5.04
N ALA A 32 15.15 7.28 5.78
CA ALA A 32 14.23 6.16 5.85
C ALA A 32 13.69 5.97 4.43
N GLU A 33 14.29 5.07 3.67
CA GLU A 33 13.80 4.69 2.35
C GLU A 33 12.46 4.00 2.55
N ALA A 34 11.42 4.53 1.92
CA ALA A 34 10.13 3.88 1.87
C ALA A 34 10.33 2.52 1.18
N GLN A 35 10.00 1.43 1.88
CA GLN A 35 10.13 0.10 1.32
C GLN A 35 8.93 -0.15 0.42
N VAL A 36 9.18 -0.17 -0.89
CA VAL A 36 8.19 -0.57 -1.90
C VAL A 36 8.34 -2.07 -2.16
N SER A 37 7.24 -2.81 -2.05
CA SER A 37 7.16 -4.23 -2.42
C SER A 37 6.17 -4.39 -3.56
N GLN A 38 6.49 -5.26 -4.52
CA GLN A 38 5.62 -5.54 -5.66
C GLN A 38 5.16 -7.00 -5.66
N TYR A 39 3.90 -7.21 -5.98
CA TYR A 39 3.26 -8.52 -5.99
C TYR A 39 2.54 -8.73 -7.31
N ARG A 40 2.69 -9.93 -7.88
CA ARG A 40 1.88 -10.39 -9.02
C ARG A 40 0.79 -11.31 -8.48
N CYS A 41 -0.45 -10.95 -8.76
CA CYS A 41 -1.60 -11.66 -8.22
C CYS A 41 -2.54 -12.10 -9.33
N GLU A 42 -3.15 -13.26 -9.15
CA GLU A 42 -4.14 -13.82 -10.06
C GLU A 42 -5.49 -13.86 -9.35
N GLY A 43 -6.55 -13.56 -10.08
CA GLY A 43 -7.90 -13.53 -9.54
C GLY A 43 -8.94 -13.66 -10.64
N ASP A 44 -10.18 -13.44 -10.26
CA ASP A 44 -11.32 -13.48 -11.17
C ASP A 44 -12.22 -12.27 -10.91
N ILE A 45 -12.61 -11.59 -11.98
CA ILE A 45 -13.61 -10.53 -11.95
C ILE A 45 -14.80 -10.98 -12.78
N ASN A 46 -15.90 -11.33 -12.11
CA ASN A 46 -17.17 -11.72 -12.74
C ASN A 46 -17.06 -12.88 -13.75
N GLY A 47 -16.27 -13.91 -13.42
CA GLY A 47 -16.03 -15.08 -14.27
C GLY A 47 -14.94 -14.88 -15.31
N VAL A 48 -14.20 -13.77 -15.25
CA VAL A 48 -13.09 -13.47 -16.16
C VAL A 48 -11.76 -13.55 -15.39
N PRO A 49 -10.86 -14.48 -15.78
CA PRO A 49 -9.51 -14.53 -15.24
C PRO A 49 -8.79 -13.19 -15.40
N SER A 50 -8.23 -12.69 -14.31
CA SER A 50 -7.64 -11.37 -14.23
C SER A 50 -6.27 -11.43 -13.54
N GLN A 51 -5.33 -10.61 -13.99
CA GLN A 51 -4.01 -10.45 -13.37
C GLN A 51 -3.89 -9.07 -12.75
N ALA A 52 -3.35 -9.00 -11.54
CA ALA A 52 -3.05 -7.76 -10.85
C ALA A 52 -1.55 -7.60 -10.60
N LEU A 53 -1.01 -6.42 -10.89
CA LEU A 53 0.31 -6.01 -10.44
C LEU A 53 0.13 -4.95 -9.35
N VAL A 54 0.51 -5.30 -8.13
CA VAL A 54 0.26 -4.47 -6.94
C VAL A 54 1.57 -3.99 -6.34
N SER A 55 1.69 -2.68 -6.15
CA SER A 55 2.75 -2.04 -5.39
C SER A 55 2.23 -1.65 -4.02
N VAL A 56 2.97 -2.01 -2.98
CA VAL A 56 2.67 -1.69 -1.59
C VAL A 56 3.83 -0.90 -1.03
N GLU A 57 3.56 0.28 -0.48
CA GLU A 57 4.57 1.16 0.09
C GLU A 57 4.23 1.44 1.56
N SER A 58 5.18 1.14 2.45
CA SER A 58 5.06 1.44 3.87
C SER A 58 5.65 2.81 4.17
N LEU A 59 4.80 3.77 4.49
CA LEU A 59 5.17 5.12 4.86
C LEU A 59 5.16 5.30 6.39
N PRO A 60 6.12 6.07 6.94
CA PRO A 60 6.06 6.50 8.33
C PRO A 60 4.82 7.38 8.55
N SER A 61 4.03 7.12 9.59
CA SER A 61 2.95 8.03 9.95
C SER A 61 3.52 9.37 10.42
N MET A 62 2.93 10.46 9.91
CA MET A 62 3.28 11.82 10.33
C MET A 62 2.71 12.18 11.71
N ASP A 63 1.66 11.47 12.17
CA ASP A 63 0.83 11.89 13.31
C ASP A 63 0.90 10.96 14.53
N GLY A 64 1.79 9.96 14.54
CA GLY A 64 1.99 9.10 15.71
C GLY A 64 2.53 7.71 15.40
N PRO A 65 2.50 6.78 16.37
CA PRO A 65 2.87 5.40 16.13
C PRO A 65 1.80 4.72 15.25
N GLY A 66 2.02 4.77 13.95
CA GLY A 66 1.25 4.07 12.92
C GLY A 66 2.12 3.91 11.68
N ARG A 67 1.86 2.88 10.88
CA ARG A 67 2.46 2.72 9.55
C ARG A 67 1.33 2.90 8.56
N HIS A 68 1.41 3.93 7.72
CA HIS A 68 0.46 4.07 6.61
C HIS A 68 0.96 3.16 5.50
N VAL A 69 0.06 2.36 4.93
CA VAL A 69 0.40 1.49 3.82
C VAL A 69 -0.40 1.96 2.63
N THR A 70 0.30 2.59 1.69
CA THR A 70 -0.29 2.99 0.42
C THR A 70 -0.23 1.81 -0.55
N VAL A 71 -1.27 1.69 -1.36
CA VAL A 71 -1.37 0.67 -2.40
C VAL A 71 -1.65 1.33 -3.72
N SER A 72 -1.01 0.81 -4.75
CA SER A 72 -1.33 1.16 -6.13
C SER A 72 -1.13 -0.03 -7.02
N GLY A 73 -1.77 -0.04 -8.18
CA GLY A 73 -1.59 -1.15 -9.09
C GLY A 73 -2.48 -1.09 -10.30
N GLU A 74 -2.34 -2.15 -11.10
CA GLU A 74 -3.10 -2.38 -12.31
C GLU A 74 -3.76 -3.75 -12.24
N ILE A 75 -4.98 -3.88 -12.75
CA ILE A 75 -5.70 -5.14 -12.95
C ILE A 75 -6.06 -5.24 -14.43
N LYS A 76 -5.68 -6.35 -15.08
CA LYS A 76 -5.92 -6.58 -16.50
C LYS A 76 -6.64 -7.91 -16.72
N ASN A 77 -7.58 -7.89 -17.64
CA ASN A 77 -8.15 -9.08 -18.26
C ASN A 77 -8.47 -8.81 -19.73
N ASP A 78 -9.08 -9.79 -20.41
CA ASP A 78 -9.37 -9.72 -21.85
C ASP A 78 -10.36 -8.60 -22.24
N TYR A 79 -11.10 -8.04 -21.28
CA TYR A 79 -12.17 -7.07 -21.53
C TYR A 79 -11.91 -5.69 -20.92
N ALA A 80 -11.11 -5.61 -19.86
CA ALA A 80 -10.90 -4.40 -19.09
C ALA A 80 -9.50 -4.29 -18.48
N ASP A 81 -9.02 -3.06 -18.40
CA ASP A 81 -7.82 -2.66 -17.68
C ASP A 81 -8.21 -1.61 -16.64
N TYR A 82 -7.79 -1.79 -15.40
CA TYR A 82 -8.07 -0.91 -14.28
C TYR A 82 -6.77 -0.47 -13.62
N THR A 83 -6.69 0.79 -13.24
CA THR A 83 -5.70 1.26 -12.26
C THR A 83 -6.37 1.51 -10.92
N PHE A 84 -5.64 1.33 -9.84
CA PHE A 84 -6.12 1.70 -8.50
C PHE A 84 -5.03 2.38 -7.69
N THR A 85 -5.43 3.25 -6.77
CA THR A 85 -4.54 3.87 -5.78
C THR A 85 -5.30 4.17 -4.50
N GLY A 86 -4.64 4.06 -3.35
CA GLY A 86 -5.24 4.43 -2.06
C GLY A 86 -4.50 3.88 -0.86
N GLU A 87 -5.23 3.64 0.22
CA GLU A 87 -4.68 3.12 1.47
C GLU A 87 -5.21 1.72 1.76
N MET A 88 -4.32 0.86 2.23
CA MET A 88 -4.64 -0.50 2.64
C MET A 88 -5.51 -0.50 3.90
N GLY A 89 -6.60 -1.29 3.90
CA GLY A 89 -7.60 -1.27 4.98
C GLY A 89 -8.51 -0.04 4.95
N GLY A 90 -8.35 0.82 3.94
CA GLY A 90 -9.22 1.96 3.65
C GLY A 90 -9.86 1.84 2.26
N TYR A 91 -10.17 3.00 1.68
CA TYR A 91 -10.70 3.09 0.33
C TYR A 91 -9.58 3.21 -0.70
N VAL A 92 -9.83 2.62 -1.88
CA VAL A 92 -9.02 2.80 -3.09
C VAL A 92 -9.87 3.44 -4.16
N ASP A 93 -9.29 4.40 -4.89
CA ASP A 93 -9.88 4.95 -6.09
C ASP A 93 -9.48 4.08 -7.27
N ILE A 94 -10.46 3.60 -8.04
CA ILE A 94 -10.28 2.69 -9.16
C ILE A 94 -10.71 3.42 -10.44
N VAL A 95 -9.89 3.31 -11.47
CA VAL A 95 -10.13 3.94 -12.77
C VAL A 95 -10.05 2.87 -13.85
N SER A 96 -11.15 2.67 -14.56
CA SER A 96 -11.18 1.90 -15.80
C SER A 96 -10.41 2.65 -16.87
N LEU A 97 -9.36 2.04 -17.42
CA LEU A 97 -8.59 2.59 -18.52
C LEU A 97 -9.28 2.38 -19.87
N THR A 98 -10.25 1.46 -19.94
CA THR A 98 -11.02 1.19 -21.17
C THR A 98 -11.97 2.34 -21.51
N ASP A 99 -12.67 2.89 -20.51
CA ASP A 99 -13.72 3.90 -20.72
C ASP A 99 -13.60 5.13 -19.81
N GLY A 100 -12.55 5.21 -18.98
CA GLY A 100 -12.28 6.34 -18.10
C GLY A 100 -13.18 6.42 -16.86
N GLN A 101 -14.06 5.42 -16.63
CA GLN A 101 -14.95 5.43 -15.47
C GLN A 101 -14.16 5.34 -14.17
N ARG A 102 -14.64 6.06 -13.16
CA ARG A 102 -14.04 6.12 -11.82
C ARG A 102 -15.03 5.64 -10.79
N PHE A 103 -14.59 4.76 -9.90
CA PHE A 103 -15.38 4.27 -8.79
C PHE A 103 -14.49 4.03 -7.56
N ARG A 104 -15.12 3.92 -6.40
CA ARG A 104 -14.42 3.67 -5.14
C ARG A 104 -14.56 2.21 -4.75
N GLY A 105 -13.46 1.60 -4.33
CA GLY A 105 -13.44 0.26 -3.77
C GLY A 105 -12.82 0.25 -2.39
N ALA A 106 -12.81 -0.93 -1.77
CA ALA A 106 -11.97 -1.23 -0.61
C ALA A 106 -11.04 -2.39 -0.96
N MET A 107 -9.80 -2.32 -0.48
CA MET A 107 -8.82 -3.39 -0.65
C MET A 107 -8.38 -3.90 0.72
N ASN A 108 -8.71 -5.16 1.00
CA ASN A 108 -8.33 -5.83 2.24
C ASN A 108 -7.25 -6.86 1.96
N LEU A 109 -6.17 -6.85 2.74
CA LEU A 109 -5.17 -7.91 2.67
C LEU A 109 -5.71 -9.22 3.23
N THR A 110 -5.23 -10.30 2.63
CA THR A 110 -5.35 -11.66 3.15
C THR A 110 -3.95 -12.23 3.32
N ASN A 111 -3.85 -13.41 3.93
CA ASN A 111 -2.56 -14.07 4.13
C ASN A 111 -1.81 -14.38 2.82
N ASN A 112 -2.54 -14.53 1.70
CA ASN A 112 -1.99 -14.97 0.42
C ASN A 112 -2.21 -13.96 -0.71
N GLY A 113 -2.69 -12.75 -0.42
CA GLY A 113 -3.02 -11.76 -1.45
C GLY A 113 -3.98 -10.70 -0.95
N PHE A 114 -4.98 -10.32 -1.75
CA PHE A 114 -5.95 -9.29 -1.37
C PHE A 114 -7.35 -9.61 -1.86
N VAL A 115 -8.35 -8.97 -1.26
CA VAL A 115 -9.73 -8.95 -1.75
C VAL A 115 -10.06 -7.53 -2.17
N LEU A 116 -10.49 -7.38 -3.41
CA LEU A 116 -11.07 -6.15 -3.91
C LEU A 116 -12.58 -6.19 -3.71
N VAL A 117 -13.11 -5.18 -3.01
CA VAL A 117 -14.54 -4.97 -2.87
C VAL A 117 -14.89 -3.74 -3.70
N SER A 118 -15.63 -3.92 -4.79
CA SER A 118 -16.16 -2.77 -5.52
C SER A 118 -17.39 -2.25 -4.79
N ASN A 119 -17.40 -0.96 -4.44
CA ASN A 119 -18.63 -0.29 -4.03
C ASN A 119 -19.06 0.70 -5.14
N PRO A 120 -20.00 0.32 -6.01
CA PRO A 120 -20.48 1.17 -7.09
C PRO A 120 -21.32 2.34 -6.58
N GLU A 121 -21.70 2.38 -5.31
CA GLU A 121 -22.58 3.43 -4.77
C GLU A 121 -22.01 4.86 -4.91
N TYR A 122 -20.71 5.01 -5.14
CA TYR A 122 -20.08 6.31 -5.32
C TYR A 122 -20.53 7.05 -6.60
N ASP A 123 -20.98 6.36 -7.64
CA ASP A 123 -21.45 6.98 -8.89
C ASP A 123 -22.99 7.04 -9.01
N GLY A 124 -23.72 6.55 -8.00
CA GLY A 124 -25.18 6.50 -8.01
C GLY A 124 -25.79 5.56 -9.06
N SER A 125 -24.98 4.73 -9.75
CA SER A 125 -25.43 3.86 -10.84
C SER A 125 -26.15 2.59 -10.38
N GLY A 126 -26.09 2.27 -9.09
CA GLY A 126 -26.72 1.07 -8.51
C GLY A 126 -26.16 -0.26 -9.02
N ARG A 127 -25.01 -0.26 -9.71
CA ARG A 127 -24.43 -1.45 -10.34
C ARG A 127 -23.68 -2.36 -9.36
N GLY A 128 -24.38 -3.02 -8.44
CA GLY A 128 -23.93 -4.22 -7.70
C GLY A 128 -22.54 -4.24 -7.05
N SER A 129 -22.47 -4.31 -5.72
CA SER A 129 -21.22 -4.56 -5.01
C SER A 129 -20.67 -5.96 -5.31
N GLY A 130 -19.39 -6.05 -5.64
CA GLY A 130 -18.73 -7.30 -6.00
C GLY A 130 -17.50 -7.57 -5.12
N TYR A 131 -17.24 -8.85 -4.86
CA TYR A 131 -16.10 -9.32 -4.08
C TYR A 131 -15.19 -10.15 -4.98
N TYR A 132 -13.97 -9.66 -5.20
CA TYR A 132 -13.03 -10.24 -6.16
C TYR A 132 -11.71 -10.60 -5.44
N PRO A 133 -11.51 -11.88 -5.09
CA PRO A 133 -10.29 -12.33 -4.43
C PRO A 133 -9.14 -12.44 -5.45
N PHE A 134 -7.95 -12.02 -5.02
CA PHE A 134 -6.70 -12.15 -5.74
C PHE A 134 -5.67 -12.86 -4.86
N ILE A 135 -4.97 -13.83 -5.43
CA ILE A 135 -3.91 -14.60 -4.80
C ILE A 135 -2.58 -14.12 -5.37
N CYS A 136 -1.69 -13.63 -4.53
CA CYS A 136 -0.38 -13.12 -4.92
C CYS A 136 0.67 -14.22 -4.83
N SER A 137 1.49 -14.30 -5.89
CA SER A 137 2.76 -15.02 -5.87
C SER A 137 3.86 -14.05 -5.47
N GLY A 138 4.63 -14.42 -4.44
CA GLY A 138 5.79 -13.68 -3.92
C GLY A 138 7.10 -14.34 -4.33
#